data_AF-A0A8W8MID8-F1
#
_entry.id   AF-A0A8W8MID8-F1
#
_cell.length_a   1.000
_cell.length_b   1.000
_cell.length_c   1.000
_cell.angle_alpha   90.00
_cell.angle_beta   90.00
_cell.angle_gamma   90.00
#
_symmetry.space_group_name_H-M   'P 1'
#
loop_
_entity.id
_entity.type
_entity.pdbx_description
1 polymer ?
#
loop_
_entity_poly.entity_id
_entity_poly.type
_entity_poly.pdbx_seq_one_letter_code
_entity_poly.pdbx_strand_id
1 'polypeptide(L)'
;MHPLSIKRQSEEEVGRILDMVVPHIFGDHNLCSTSWCAYHRNPKSYRMKYLPNDKPLNDEIATKTSTTWLLVKHQRTAEKLIAYGGTTSLASRVSAAVLQKNEGYTYINQVNEDALLSPGVVSKLHGIRMDKEKLWNKKQQSSIAFKRRRLLLKKRKQKREYSLHLREGNTYGSNIETAAEVDIESIPGKLDPEKGECIMFDIETTGLSRDSDIVQLSAFDGITEFNKSFKTMVEKKAMSVATSRKIAGSGLGFRHIMLAHKRDELSGVKTLLGEHGMKGKVVSKMIEYLKAHEE
;
A
#
# COMPACT_ATOMS: atom_id res chain seq x y z
N MET A 1 19.09 7.86 -14.80
CA MET A 1 19.61 7.06 -15.94
C MET A 1 19.65 7.95 -17.17
N HIS A 2 20.79 8.04 -17.87
CA HIS A 2 20.72 8.41 -19.28
C HIS A 2 19.85 7.35 -19.95
N PRO A 3 18.76 7.72 -20.65
CA PRO A 3 18.05 6.73 -21.44
C PRO A 3 19.08 6.11 -22.36
N LEU A 4 19.16 4.78 -22.38
CA LEU A 4 19.80 4.06 -23.47
C LEU A 4 19.04 4.53 -24.71
N SER A 5 19.57 5.56 -25.37
CA SER A 5 18.94 6.17 -26.52
C SER A 5 19.14 5.17 -27.64
N ILE A 6 18.12 4.32 -27.85
CA ILE A 6 18.06 3.29 -28.89
C ILE A 6 17.98 4.00 -30.25
N LYS A 7 19.06 4.65 -30.66
CA LYS A 7 19.42 4.64 -32.08
C LYS A 7 19.86 3.20 -32.38
N ARG A 8 19.68 2.72 -33.61
CA ARG A 8 20.03 1.35 -34.04
C ARG A 8 21.41 0.95 -33.50
N GLN A 9 21.42 0.24 -32.37
CA GLN A 9 22.62 -0.23 -31.69
C GLN A 9 22.77 -1.71 -31.99
N SER A 10 23.99 -2.15 -32.30
CA SER A 10 24.26 -3.58 -32.47
C SER A 10 24.20 -4.29 -31.11
N GLU A 11 24.06 -5.62 -31.12
CA GLU A 11 24.07 -6.42 -29.89
C GLU A 11 25.34 -6.19 -29.08
N GLU A 12 26.48 -6.07 -29.76
CA GLU A 12 27.79 -5.83 -29.17
C GLU A 12 27.91 -4.42 -28.57
N GLU A 13 27.18 -3.44 -29.09
CA GLU A 13 27.13 -2.08 -28.52
C GLU A 13 26.30 -2.05 -27.23
N VAL A 14 25.14 -2.71 -27.23
CA VAL A 14 24.29 -2.81 -26.04
C VAL A 14 24.99 -3.62 -24.95
N GLY A 15 25.64 -4.74 -25.31
CA GLY A 15 26.44 -5.55 -24.39
C GLY A 15 27.52 -4.72 -23.69
N ARG A 16 28.33 -3.99 -24.47
CA ARG A 16 29.38 -3.10 -23.95
C ARG A 16 28.83 -2.00 -23.03
N ILE A 17 27.68 -1.40 -23.37
CA ILE A 17 27.09 -0.39 -22.49
C ILE A 17 26.65 -1.04 -21.17
N LEU A 18 26.03 -2.22 -21.20
CA LEU A 18 25.59 -2.93 -20.00
C LEU A 18 26.76 -3.30 -19.08
N ASP A 19 27.92 -3.68 -19.64
CA ASP A 19 29.15 -3.95 -18.88
C ASP A 19 29.67 -2.69 -18.14
N MET A 20 29.45 -1.50 -18.70
CA MET A 20 29.87 -0.23 -18.09
C MET A 20 28.93 0.24 -16.97
N VAL A 21 27.66 -0.23 -16.94
CA VAL A 21 26.64 0.29 -16.01
C VAL A 21 26.99 -0.02 -14.55
N VAL A 22 27.38 -1.26 -14.22
CA VAL A 22 27.75 -1.63 -12.84
C VAL A 22 28.90 -0.77 -12.33
N PRO A 23 30.11 -0.83 -12.92
CA PRO A 23 31.26 -0.09 -12.39
C PRO A 23 30.95 1.40 -12.28
N HIS A 24 30.26 1.97 -13.26
CA HIS A 24 29.87 3.38 -13.25
C HIS A 24 28.99 3.78 -12.07
N ILE A 25 27.99 2.96 -11.71
CA ILE A 25 27.07 3.25 -10.59
C ILE A 25 27.80 3.21 -9.23
N PHE A 26 28.86 2.42 -9.13
CA PHE A 26 29.74 2.33 -7.95
C PHE A 26 30.94 3.29 -8.01
N GLY A 27 30.98 4.21 -8.98
CA GLY A 27 32.00 5.26 -9.07
C GLY A 27 33.29 4.85 -9.80
N ASP A 28 33.37 3.63 -10.34
CA ASP A 28 34.44 3.24 -11.24
C ASP A 28 34.13 3.70 -12.68
N HIS A 29 34.92 4.64 -13.16
CA HIS A 29 34.78 5.22 -14.50
C HIS A 29 35.79 4.68 -15.52
N ASN A 30 36.59 3.67 -15.17
CA ASN A 30 37.66 3.16 -16.04
C ASN A 30 37.13 2.55 -17.35
N LEU A 31 36.01 1.83 -17.27
CA LEU A 31 35.38 1.21 -18.45
C LEU A 31 34.48 2.18 -19.23
N CYS A 32 34.23 3.38 -18.71
CA CYS A 32 33.30 4.31 -19.32
C CYS A 32 33.87 4.98 -20.59
N SER A 33 33.02 5.13 -21.61
CA SER A 33 33.35 5.97 -22.78
C SER A 33 33.04 7.46 -22.53
N THR A 34 33.75 8.35 -23.22
CA THR A 34 33.58 9.82 -23.14
C THR A 34 32.21 10.29 -23.66
N SER A 35 31.62 9.54 -24.58
CA SER A 35 30.28 9.82 -25.14
C SER A 35 29.16 9.50 -24.15
N TRP A 36 29.38 8.54 -23.24
CA TRP A 36 28.38 8.09 -22.28
C TRP A 36 28.57 8.71 -20.89
N CYS A 37 29.82 8.81 -20.42
CA CYS A 37 30.13 9.28 -19.08
C CYS A 37 30.56 10.75 -19.07
N ALA A 38 29.81 11.58 -18.34
CA ALA A 38 30.15 12.99 -18.18
C ALA A 38 31.35 13.23 -17.25
N TYR A 39 31.77 12.24 -16.46
CA TYR A 39 32.95 12.32 -15.60
C TYR A 39 34.22 12.60 -16.40
N HIS A 40 34.45 11.86 -17.49
CA HIS A 40 35.61 12.05 -18.37
C HIS A 40 35.63 13.42 -19.06
N ARG A 41 34.48 14.09 -19.17
CA ARG A 41 34.39 15.46 -19.70
C ARG A 41 34.74 16.49 -18.64
N ASN A 42 34.23 16.35 -17.41
CA ASN A 42 34.47 17.29 -16.31
C ASN A 42 34.49 16.57 -14.96
N PRO A 43 35.65 16.02 -14.52
CA PRO A 43 35.72 15.23 -13.29
C PRO A 43 35.37 16.05 -12.04
N LYS A 44 35.84 17.30 -11.97
CA LYS A 44 35.73 18.17 -10.79
C LYS A 44 34.30 18.59 -10.45
N SER A 45 33.41 18.66 -11.45
CA SER A 45 32.02 19.07 -11.28
C SER A 45 31.04 17.91 -11.48
N TYR A 46 31.54 16.68 -11.65
CA TYR A 46 30.70 15.53 -11.93
C TYR A 46 29.89 15.15 -10.69
N ARG A 47 28.58 14.96 -10.89
CA ARG A 47 27.61 14.61 -9.85
C ARG A 47 26.63 13.59 -10.41
N MET A 48 26.37 12.52 -9.66
CA MET A 48 25.50 11.45 -10.11
C MET A 48 24.03 11.78 -9.83
N LYS A 49 23.44 12.64 -10.67
CA LYS A 49 22.10 13.26 -10.54
C LYS A 49 20.94 12.34 -10.13
N TYR A 50 21.07 11.03 -10.35
CA TYR A 50 19.99 10.05 -10.14
C TYR A 50 20.28 9.05 -9.03
N LEU A 51 21.38 9.22 -8.28
CA LEU A 51 21.71 8.42 -7.12
C LEU A 51 21.50 9.22 -5.83
N PRO A 52 21.23 8.54 -4.69
CA PRO A 52 21.10 9.21 -3.41
C PRO A 52 22.31 10.11 -3.10
N ASN A 53 22.04 11.35 -2.68
CA ASN A 53 23.05 12.35 -2.34
C ASN A 53 24.02 12.71 -3.49
N ASP A 54 23.67 12.43 -4.74
CA ASP A 54 24.52 12.59 -5.93
C ASP A 54 25.87 11.83 -5.87
N LYS A 55 25.94 10.80 -5.03
CA LYS A 55 27.15 10.01 -4.76
C LYS A 55 27.03 8.60 -5.36
N PRO A 56 28.16 7.92 -5.66
CA PRO A 56 28.14 6.51 -6.05
C PRO A 56 27.52 5.64 -4.95
N LEU A 57 26.98 4.48 -5.34
CA LEU A 57 26.49 3.49 -4.38
C LEU A 57 27.64 2.94 -3.54
N ASN A 58 27.34 2.55 -2.30
CA ASN A 58 28.34 1.97 -1.41
C ASN A 58 28.69 0.54 -1.83
N ASP A 59 29.95 0.16 -1.63
CA ASP A 59 30.62 -1.06 -2.10
C ASP A 59 30.23 -2.33 -1.33
N GLU A 60 28.99 -2.41 -0.86
CA GLU A 60 28.52 -3.63 -0.22
C GLU A 60 28.46 -4.76 -1.24
N ILE A 61 29.20 -5.85 -0.98
CA ILE A 61 29.41 -6.98 -1.89
C ILE A 61 28.07 -7.53 -2.38
N ALA A 62 27.06 -7.60 -1.50
CA ALA A 62 25.71 -8.07 -1.85
C ALA A 62 25.01 -7.18 -2.89
N THR A 63 25.16 -5.86 -2.78
CA THR A 63 24.56 -4.87 -3.69
C THR A 63 25.25 -4.90 -5.06
N LYS A 64 26.58 -5.00 -5.10
CA LYS A 64 27.34 -5.20 -6.34
C LYS A 64 26.97 -6.51 -7.04
N THR A 65 26.88 -7.60 -6.29
CA THR A 65 26.60 -8.93 -6.84
C THR A 65 25.18 -9.01 -7.41
N SER A 66 24.19 -8.49 -6.67
CA SER A 66 22.80 -8.44 -7.12
C SER A 66 22.62 -7.57 -8.38
N THR A 67 23.28 -6.41 -8.43
CA THR A 67 23.24 -5.50 -9.59
C THR A 67 23.88 -6.14 -10.82
N THR A 68 25.00 -6.85 -10.63
CA THR A 68 25.70 -7.59 -11.69
C THR A 68 24.84 -8.73 -12.23
N TRP A 69 24.20 -9.50 -11.36
CA TRP A 69 23.30 -10.59 -11.77
C TRP A 69 22.11 -10.10 -12.60
N LEU A 70 21.50 -8.98 -12.20
CA LEU A 70 20.40 -8.36 -12.96
C LEU A 70 20.86 -7.94 -14.36
N LEU A 71 22.07 -7.38 -14.49
CA LEU A 71 22.60 -6.97 -15.78
C LEU A 71 23.00 -8.15 -16.68
N VAL A 72 23.53 -9.24 -16.13
CA VAL A 72 23.76 -10.49 -16.87
C VAL A 72 22.44 -11.06 -17.42
N LYS A 73 21.35 -10.98 -16.65
CA LYS A 73 20.00 -11.36 -17.14
C LYS A 73 19.53 -10.47 -18.29
N HIS A 74 19.84 -9.17 -18.23
CA HIS A 74 19.53 -8.24 -19.31
C HIS A 74 20.41 -8.43 -20.55
N GLN A 75 21.68 -8.81 -20.41
CA GLN A 75 22.56 -9.20 -21.52
C GLN A 75 21.99 -10.41 -22.27
N ARG A 76 21.53 -11.45 -21.57
CA ARG A 76 20.85 -12.62 -22.17
C ARG A 76 19.54 -12.28 -22.90
N THR A 77 19.02 -11.08 -22.71
CA THR A 77 17.79 -10.60 -23.37
C THR A 77 18.05 -9.35 -24.23
N ALA A 78 19.32 -9.00 -24.47
CA ALA A 78 19.72 -7.80 -25.20
C ALA A 78 19.15 -7.78 -26.62
N GLU A 79 19.18 -8.91 -27.34
CA GLU A 79 18.52 -9.06 -28.65
C GLU A 79 17.03 -8.66 -28.61
N LYS A 80 16.31 -9.09 -27.56
CA LYS A 80 14.88 -8.75 -27.38
C LYS A 80 14.70 -7.27 -27.06
N LEU A 81 15.57 -6.69 -26.24
CA LEU A 81 15.55 -5.26 -25.89
C LEU A 81 15.81 -4.36 -27.11
N ILE A 82 16.75 -4.75 -27.96
CA ILE A 82 17.04 -4.10 -29.25
C ILE A 82 15.82 -4.18 -30.17
N ALA A 83 15.19 -5.37 -30.26
CA ALA A 83 13.97 -5.56 -31.04
C ALA A 83 12.82 -4.65 -30.54
N TYR A 84 12.58 -4.55 -29.23
CA TYR A 84 11.46 -3.75 -28.72
C TYR A 84 11.58 -2.25 -29.03
N GLY A 85 12.78 -1.66 -28.99
CA GLY A 85 12.98 -0.22 -29.21
C GLY A 85 13.07 0.23 -30.67
N GLY A 86 13.48 -0.66 -31.58
CA GLY A 86 13.71 -0.33 -32.99
C GLY A 86 12.68 -0.89 -33.98
N THR A 87 11.70 -1.68 -33.53
CA THR A 87 10.71 -2.30 -34.43
C THR A 87 9.88 -1.26 -35.17
N THR A 88 9.59 -1.56 -36.44
CA THR A 88 8.56 -0.87 -37.23
C THR A 88 7.22 -0.81 -36.49
N SER A 89 6.88 -1.87 -35.73
CA SER A 89 5.69 -1.92 -34.87
C SER A 89 5.69 -0.85 -33.76
N LEU A 90 6.82 -0.62 -33.07
CA LEU A 90 6.89 0.47 -32.09
C LEU A 90 6.79 1.83 -32.78
N ALA A 91 7.53 2.04 -33.87
CA ALA A 91 7.48 3.29 -34.63
C ALA A 91 6.05 3.61 -35.09
N SER A 92 5.34 2.63 -35.66
CA SER A 92 3.94 2.79 -36.09
C SER A 92 3.01 3.10 -34.93
N ARG A 93 3.17 2.45 -33.76
CA ARG A 93 2.34 2.73 -32.57
C ARG A 93 2.61 4.13 -32.00
N VAL A 94 3.86 4.54 -31.96
CA VAL A 94 4.24 5.89 -31.49
C VAL A 94 3.72 6.95 -32.45
N SER A 95 3.94 6.79 -33.76
CA SER A 95 3.40 7.70 -34.79
C SER A 95 1.87 7.75 -34.75
N ALA A 96 1.19 6.61 -34.66
CA ALA A 96 -0.26 6.55 -34.49
C ALA A 96 -0.74 7.29 -33.24
N ALA A 97 -0.06 7.12 -32.10
CA ALA A 97 -0.41 7.82 -30.87
C ALA A 97 -0.24 9.34 -30.98
N VAL A 98 0.81 9.81 -31.66
CA VAL A 98 1.06 11.23 -31.94
C VAL A 98 -0.03 11.80 -32.86
N LEU A 99 -0.31 11.13 -33.98
CA LEU A 99 -1.35 11.55 -34.93
C LEU A 99 -2.73 11.56 -34.28
N GLN A 100 -3.09 10.51 -33.54
CA GLN A 100 -4.35 10.44 -32.80
C GLN A 100 -4.49 11.54 -31.73
N LYS A 101 -3.36 11.99 -31.17
CA LYS A 101 -3.34 13.09 -30.20
C LYS A 101 -3.58 14.44 -30.87
N ASN A 102 -2.92 14.68 -32.01
CA ASN A 102 -2.89 15.96 -32.70
C ASN A 102 -4.11 16.15 -33.63
N GLU A 103 -4.42 15.14 -34.42
CA GLU A 103 -5.44 15.18 -35.50
C GLU A 103 -6.72 14.43 -35.13
N GLY A 104 -6.68 13.58 -34.10
CA GLY A 104 -7.83 12.75 -33.68
C GLY A 104 -7.84 11.37 -34.33
N TYR A 105 -8.85 10.56 -34.03
CA TYR A 105 -8.94 9.18 -34.54
C TYR A 105 -9.20 9.11 -36.05
N THR A 106 -9.60 10.21 -36.68
CA THR A 106 -9.75 10.31 -38.14
C THR A 106 -8.44 10.40 -38.92
N TYR A 107 -7.29 10.52 -38.26
CA TYR A 107 -5.96 10.63 -38.90
C TYR A 107 -5.69 9.51 -39.92
N ILE A 108 -6.23 8.30 -39.68
CA ILE A 108 -6.03 7.15 -40.57
C ILE A 108 -6.60 7.40 -41.97
N ASN A 109 -7.64 8.24 -42.09
CA ASN A 109 -8.21 8.60 -43.39
C ASN A 109 -7.21 9.45 -44.18
N GLN A 110 -6.57 10.42 -43.53
CA GLN A 110 -5.55 11.26 -44.15
C GLN A 110 -4.34 10.42 -44.58
N VAL A 111 -3.87 9.52 -43.71
CA VAL A 111 -2.79 8.58 -44.04
C VAL A 111 -3.15 7.70 -45.24
N ASN A 112 -4.39 7.22 -45.32
CA ASN A 112 -4.85 6.44 -46.47
C ASN A 112 -4.88 7.29 -47.75
N GLU A 113 -5.40 8.51 -47.69
CA GLU A 113 -5.42 9.44 -48.84
C GLU A 113 -4.01 9.74 -49.34
N ASP A 114 -3.08 10.06 -48.44
CA ASP A 114 -1.69 10.34 -48.75
C ASP A 114 -0.96 9.10 -49.32
N ALA A 115 -1.36 7.91 -48.88
CA ALA A 115 -0.88 6.62 -49.41
C ALA A 115 -1.60 6.18 -50.70
N LEU A 116 -2.48 7.03 -51.27
CA LEU A 116 -3.29 6.73 -52.46
C LEU A 116 -4.21 5.50 -52.28
N LEU A 117 -4.61 5.24 -51.04
CA LEU A 117 -5.57 4.21 -50.65
C LEU A 117 -6.94 4.83 -50.41
N SER A 118 -8.00 4.02 -50.51
CA SER A 118 -9.33 4.48 -50.17
C SER A 118 -9.41 4.83 -48.67
N PRO A 119 -9.97 5.98 -48.27
CA PRO A 119 -10.10 6.37 -46.87
C PRO A 119 -10.89 5.35 -46.02
N GLY A 120 -11.85 4.66 -46.65
CA GLY A 120 -12.72 3.68 -46.00
C GLY A 120 -13.87 4.36 -45.25
N VAL A 121 -15.10 4.23 -45.75
CA VAL A 121 -16.30 4.85 -45.15
C VAL A 121 -16.51 4.37 -43.70
N VAL A 122 -16.31 3.08 -43.45
CA VAL A 122 -16.47 2.48 -42.11
C VAL A 122 -15.41 3.03 -41.14
N SER A 123 -14.14 3.09 -41.56
CA SER A 123 -13.03 3.62 -40.77
C SER A 123 -13.26 5.09 -40.39
N LYS A 124 -13.76 5.88 -41.33
CA LYS A 124 -14.13 7.28 -41.11
C LYS A 124 -15.24 7.44 -40.07
N LEU A 125 -16.33 6.69 -40.20
CA LEU A 125 -17.43 6.72 -39.24
C LEU A 125 -16.99 6.26 -37.84
N HIS A 126 -16.15 5.23 -37.78
CA HIS A 126 -15.55 4.77 -36.54
C HIS A 126 -14.69 5.85 -35.88
N GLY A 127 -13.81 6.49 -36.64
CA GLY A 127 -12.95 7.58 -36.14
C GLY A 127 -13.75 8.74 -35.56
N ILE A 128 -14.79 9.19 -36.28
CA ILE A 128 -15.69 10.27 -35.82
C ILE A 128 -16.37 9.90 -34.49
N ARG A 129 -16.84 8.65 -34.35
CA ARG A 129 -17.45 8.16 -33.10
C ARG A 129 -16.44 8.18 -31.95
N MET A 130 -15.22 7.71 -32.18
CA MET A 130 -14.15 7.70 -31.17
C MET A 130 -13.75 9.12 -30.74
N ASP A 131 -13.69 10.06 -31.68
CA ASP A 131 -13.40 11.47 -31.35
C ASP A 131 -14.51 12.11 -30.52
N LYS A 132 -15.79 11.83 -30.84
CA LYS A 132 -16.94 12.25 -30.01
C LYS A 132 -16.86 11.69 -28.59
N GLU A 133 -16.54 10.40 -28.46
CA GLU A 133 -16.38 9.74 -27.16
C GLU A 133 -15.21 10.32 -26.36
N LYS A 134 -14.07 10.59 -27.00
CA LYS A 134 -12.91 11.26 -26.40
C LYS A 134 -13.27 12.64 -25.86
N LEU A 135 -14.01 13.45 -26.61
CA LEU A 135 -14.48 14.77 -26.17
C LEU A 135 -15.44 14.67 -24.98
N TRP A 136 -16.39 13.73 -25.02
CA TRP A 136 -17.31 13.46 -23.92
C TRP A 136 -16.55 13.05 -22.66
N ASN A 137 -15.61 12.11 -22.77
CA ASN A 137 -14.75 11.67 -21.68
C ASN A 137 -13.92 12.81 -21.11
N LYS A 138 -13.35 13.69 -21.95
CA LYS A 138 -12.59 14.88 -21.50
C LYS A 138 -13.49 15.83 -20.69
N LYS A 139 -14.73 16.07 -21.15
CA LYS A 139 -15.71 16.90 -20.43
C LYS A 139 -16.09 16.27 -19.09
N GLN A 140 -16.33 14.97 -19.04
CA GLN A 140 -16.64 14.24 -17.80
C GLN A 140 -15.46 14.28 -16.82
N GLN A 141 -14.25 13.99 -17.29
CA GLN A 141 -13.05 13.93 -16.46
C GLN A 141 -12.61 15.29 -15.90
N SER A 142 -12.90 16.36 -16.63
CA SER A 142 -12.61 17.72 -16.18
C SER A 142 -13.61 18.25 -15.14
N SER A 143 -14.78 17.60 -15.02
CA SER A 143 -15.83 17.99 -14.06
C SER A 143 -15.35 17.90 -12.61
N ILE A 144 -15.88 18.80 -11.77
CA ILE A 144 -15.57 18.84 -10.34
C ILE A 144 -16.03 17.54 -9.65
N ALA A 145 -17.21 17.03 -10.02
CA ALA A 145 -17.75 15.78 -9.47
C ALA A 145 -16.82 14.59 -9.74
N PHE A 146 -16.31 14.45 -10.98
CA PHE A 146 -15.37 13.39 -11.33
C PHE A 146 -14.05 13.53 -10.56
N LYS A 147 -13.48 14.75 -10.49
CA LYS A 147 -12.25 15.01 -9.73
C LYS A 147 -12.41 14.68 -8.24
N ARG A 148 -13.53 15.09 -7.62
CA ARG A 148 -13.87 14.75 -6.22
C ARG A 148 -13.98 13.25 -6.01
N ARG A 149 -14.70 12.55 -6.90
CA ARG A 149 -14.83 11.08 -6.86
C ARG A 149 -13.47 10.39 -6.98
N ARG A 150 -12.60 10.85 -7.89
CA ARG A 150 -11.24 10.32 -8.06
C ARG A 150 -10.41 10.48 -6.78
N LEU A 151 -10.44 11.65 -6.14
CA LEU A 151 -9.73 11.88 -4.87
C LEU A 151 -10.26 10.99 -3.74
N LEU A 152 -11.57 10.84 -3.64
CA LEU A 152 -12.20 9.96 -2.65
C LEU A 152 -11.80 8.49 -2.86
N LEU A 153 -11.78 8.01 -4.11
CA LEU A 153 -11.31 6.66 -4.44
C LEU A 153 -9.82 6.50 -4.12
N LYS A 154 -8.99 7.51 -4.40
CA LYS A 154 -7.56 7.50 -4.03
C LYS A 154 -7.38 7.38 -2.50
N LYS A 155 -8.13 8.15 -1.72
CA LYS A 155 -8.10 8.10 -0.24
C LYS A 155 -8.55 6.72 0.30
N ARG A 156 -9.60 6.14 -0.30
CA ARG A 156 -10.07 4.78 0.05
C ARG A 156 -9.03 3.71 -0.26
N LYS A 157 -8.41 3.78 -1.45
CA LYS A 157 -7.34 2.86 -1.85
C LYS A 157 -6.16 2.95 -0.89
N GLN A 158 -5.70 4.16 -0.59
CA GLN A 158 -4.61 4.38 0.36
C GLN A 158 -4.93 3.83 1.77
N LYS A 159 -6.16 4.04 2.27
CA LYS A 159 -6.58 3.49 3.57
C LYS A 159 -6.56 1.96 3.57
N ARG A 160 -6.97 1.33 2.46
CA ARG A 160 -6.94 -0.12 2.30
C ARG A 160 -5.50 -0.65 2.24
N GLU A 161 -4.64 -0.03 1.45
CA GLU A 161 -3.22 -0.40 1.35
C GLU A 161 -2.51 -0.22 2.69
N TYR A 162 -2.75 0.88 3.40
CA TYR A 162 -2.21 1.11 4.75
C TYR A 162 -2.66 0.02 5.73
N SER A 163 -3.94 -0.35 5.71
CA SER A 163 -4.46 -1.43 6.56
C SER A 163 -3.85 -2.81 6.21
N LEU A 164 -3.56 -3.07 4.93
CA LEU A 164 -2.90 -4.31 4.51
C LEU A 164 -1.43 -4.33 4.94
N HIS A 165 -0.70 -3.23 4.73
CA HIS A 165 0.69 -3.09 5.20
C HIS A 165 0.80 -3.24 6.72
N LEU A 166 -0.15 -2.69 7.50
CA LEU A 166 -0.16 -2.88 8.95
C LEU A 166 -0.42 -4.34 9.36
N ARG A 167 -1.22 -5.08 8.58
CA ARG A 167 -1.52 -6.50 8.84
C ARG A 167 -0.34 -7.41 8.51
N GLU A 168 0.39 -7.09 7.44
CA GLU A 168 1.56 -7.85 6.98
C GLU A 168 2.84 -7.46 7.74
N GLY A 169 2.87 -6.26 8.33
CA GLY A 169 4.02 -5.71 9.02
C GLY A 169 5.02 -5.06 8.05
N ASN A 170 6.20 -4.75 8.57
CA ASN A 170 7.31 -4.18 7.82
C ASN A 170 7.98 -5.29 6.97
N THR A 171 7.28 -5.85 5.99
CA THR A 171 7.78 -7.01 5.20
C THR A 171 8.56 -6.60 3.94
N TYR A 172 8.39 -5.36 3.47
CA TYR A 172 8.88 -4.91 2.16
C TYR A 172 9.67 -3.59 2.20
N GLY A 173 10.11 -3.15 3.39
CA GLY A 173 11.00 -2.00 3.53
C GLY A 173 12.43 -2.31 3.06
N SER A 174 13.11 -1.32 2.48
CA SER A 174 14.56 -1.40 2.21
C SER A 174 15.29 -1.57 3.54
N ASN A 175 16.31 -2.44 3.60
CA ASN A 175 17.11 -2.67 4.82
C ASN A 175 16.37 -3.34 6.00
N ILE A 176 15.28 -4.08 5.75
CA ILE A 176 14.63 -4.85 6.83
C ILE A 176 15.54 -5.94 7.42
N GLU A 177 16.41 -6.52 6.59
CA GLU A 177 17.40 -7.52 7.03
C GLU A 177 18.54 -6.90 7.86
N THR A 178 18.75 -5.57 7.78
CA THR A 178 19.86 -4.88 8.46
C THR A 178 19.44 -4.09 9.70
N ALA A 179 18.14 -4.04 10.02
CA ALA A 179 17.69 -3.53 11.32
C ALA A 179 18.00 -4.59 12.40
N ALA A 180 19.19 -4.48 12.96
CA ALA A 180 19.78 -5.37 13.96
C ALA A 180 19.16 -5.25 15.37
N GLU A 181 17.83 -5.22 15.45
CA GLU A 181 17.12 -5.57 16.68
C GLU A 181 16.19 -6.73 16.32
N VAL A 182 16.77 -7.92 16.35
CA VAL A 182 15.99 -9.15 16.34
C VAL A 182 15.29 -9.21 17.70
N ASP A 183 14.02 -8.79 17.74
CA ASP A 183 13.19 -8.81 18.96
C ASP A 183 12.93 -10.25 19.49
N ILE A 184 13.47 -11.27 18.79
CA ILE A 184 13.27 -12.70 19.04
C ILE A 184 14.61 -13.43 18.85
N GLU A 185 15.37 -13.57 19.93
CA GLU A 185 16.64 -14.33 19.92
C GLU A 185 16.46 -15.84 19.68
N SER A 186 15.25 -16.37 19.91
CA SER A 186 14.89 -17.75 19.60
C SER A 186 13.37 -17.89 19.39
N ILE A 187 12.96 -18.76 18.47
CA ILE A 187 11.56 -19.16 18.34
C ILE A 187 11.17 -19.82 19.67
N PRO A 188 10.21 -19.26 20.45
CA PRO A 188 9.76 -19.89 21.67
C PRO A 188 9.32 -21.32 21.36
N GLY A 189 9.79 -22.29 22.15
CA GLY A 189 9.33 -23.67 22.03
C GLY A 189 7.79 -23.72 22.12
N LYS A 190 7.17 -24.81 21.62
CA LYS A 190 5.72 -25.00 21.80
C LYS A 190 5.39 -24.90 23.29
N LEU A 191 4.78 -23.78 23.67
CA LEU A 191 4.24 -23.57 25.00
C LEU A 191 3.07 -24.53 25.19
N ASP A 192 3.07 -25.25 26.30
CA ASP A 192 2.01 -26.18 26.65
C ASP A 192 0.93 -25.43 27.45
N PRO A 193 -0.26 -25.19 26.88
CA PRO A 193 -1.30 -24.41 27.54
C PRO A 193 -1.84 -25.08 28.82
N GLU A 194 -1.62 -26.39 29.01
CA GLU A 194 -2.08 -27.10 30.20
C GLU A 194 -1.15 -26.95 31.42
N LYS A 195 0.05 -26.38 31.24
CA LYS A 195 1.05 -26.22 32.31
C LYS A 195 1.07 -24.85 33.00
N GLY A 196 0.23 -23.91 32.59
CA GLY A 196 0.25 -22.55 33.18
C GLY A 196 1.35 -21.64 32.66
N GLU A 197 2.10 -22.05 31.63
CA GLU A 197 3.28 -21.34 31.12
C GLU A 197 2.93 -20.25 30.08
N CYS A 198 1.67 -20.18 29.64
CA CYS A 198 1.21 -19.27 28.60
C CYS A 198 -0.18 -18.71 28.93
N ILE A 199 -0.34 -17.39 28.79
CA ILE A 199 -1.65 -16.74 28.86
C ILE A 199 -2.14 -16.54 27.43
N MET A 200 -3.15 -17.30 27.05
CA MET A 200 -3.89 -17.11 25.80
C MET A 200 -4.87 -15.96 26.02
N PHE A 201 -4.81 -14.90 25.21
CA PHE A 201 -5.77 -13.80 25.31
C PHE A 201 -6.34 -13.42 23.95
N ASP A 202 -7.57 -12.93 23.98
CA ASP A 202 -8.29 -12.41 22.81
C ASP A 202 -8.97 -11.09 23.15
N ILE A 203 -9.06 -10.19 22.16
CA ILE A 203 -9.66 -8.85 22.31
C ILE A 203 -10.71 -8.59 21.24
N GLU A 204 -11.84 -8.05 21.67
CA GLU A 204 -12.85 -7.50 20.77
C GLU A 204 -12.77 -5.97 20.81
N THR A 205 -12.78 -5.33 19.64
CA THR A 205 -12.61 -3.89 19.50
C THR A 205 -13.80 -3.27 18.75
N THR A 206 -14.06 -1.97 18.93
CA THR A 206 -15.10 -1.25 18.16
C THR A 206 -14.75 -1.11 16.67
N GLY A 207 -13.52 -1.44 16.27
CA GLY A 207 -13.05 -1.47 14.89
C GLY A 207 -11.54 -1.67 14.79
N LEU A 208 -10.99 -1.63 13.57
CA LEU A 208 -9.57 -1.91 13.31
C LEU A 208 -8.63 -0.68 13.42
N SER A 209 -9.13 0.48 13.86
CA SER A 209 -8.31 1.69 14.03
C SER A 209 -7.49 1.63 15.33
N ARG A 210 -6.41 2.42 15.41
CA ARG A 210 -5.67 2.63 16.68
C ARG A 210 -6.48 3.43 17.70
N ASP A 211 -7.47 4.19 17.24
CA ASP A 211 -8.39 4.95 18.07
C ASP A 211 -9.65 4.14 18.43
N SER A 212 -9.67 2.83 18.12
CA SER A 212 -10.77 1.96 18.49
C SER A 212 -10.68 1.57 19.96
N ASP A 213 -11.82 1.53 20.63
CA ASP A 213 -11.93 1.07 22.01
C ASP A 213 -11.96 -0.46 22.10
N ILE A 214 -11.30 -1.01 23.13
CA ILE A 214 -11.41 -2.43 23.49
C ILE A 214 -12.73 -2.64 24.24
N VAL A 215 -13.62 -3.45 23.65
CA VAL A 215 -14.96 -3.75 24.17
C VAL A 215 -14.95 -4.99 25.07
N GLN A 216 -14.07 -5.95 24.78
CA GLN A 216 -13.89 -7.15 25.59
C GLN A 216 -12.42 -7.58 25.60
N LEU A 217 -11.98 -8.08 26.75
CA LEU A 217 -10.71 -8.79 26.91
C LEU A 217 -11.02 -10.12 27.59
N SER A 218 -10.62 -11.20 26.94
CA SER A 218 -10.65 -12.56 27.46
C SER A 218 -9.22 -13.06 27.59
N ALA A 219 -8.89 -13.71 28.68
CA ALA A 219 -7.60 -14.36 28.89
C ALA A 219 -7.79 -15.69 29.63
N PHE A 220 -6.95 -16.67 29.32
CA PHE A 220 -6.95 -17.99 29.92
C PHE A 220 -5.49 -18.43 30.10
N ASP A 221 -5.14 -18.84 31.31
CA ASP A 221 -3.78 -19.27 31.65
C ASP A 221 -3.64 -20.79 31.73
N GLY A 222 -4.66 -21.57 31.38
CA GLY A 222 -4.68 -23.03 31.56
C GLY A 222 -5.48 -23.50 32.79
N ILE A 223 -5.66 -22.62 33.78
CA ILE A 223 -6.31 -22.93 35.07
C ILE A 223 -7.49 -21.99 35.33
N THR A 224 -7.30 -20.70 35.08
CA THR A 224 -8.24 -19.62 35.37
C THR A 224 -8.65 -18.89 34.09
N GLU A 225 -9.94 -18.55 34.00
CA GLU A 225 -10.47 -17.70 32.93
C GLU A 225 -10.67 -16.28 33.47
N PHE A 226 -10.14 -15.30 32.75
CA PHE A 226 -10.41 -13.89 32.93
C PHE A 226 -11.26 -13.38 31.77
N ASN A 227 -12.54 -13.09 32.01
CA ASN A 227 -13.42 -12.55 30.99
C ASN A 227 -14.03 -11.22 31.46
N LYS A 228 -13.53 -10.10 30.93
CA LYS A 228 -14.15 -8.78 31.16
C LYS A 228 -14.87 -8.35 29.89
N SER A 229 -16.16 -8.65 29.84
CA SER A 229 -17.06 -8.30 28.75
C SER A 229 -18.47 -8.03 29.26
N PHE A 230 -19.29 -7.37 28.44
CA PHE A 230 -20.75 -7.38 28.63
C PHE A 230 -21.38 -8.73 28.22
N LYS A 231 -20.61 -9.67 27.67
CA LYS A 231 -21.09 -10.96 27.15
C LYS A 231 -21.64 -11.82 28.29
N THR A 232 -20.94 -11.88 29.42
CA THR A 232 -21.40 -12.58 30.64
C THR A 232 -22.76 -12.07 31.12
N MET A 233 -23.01 -10.75 31.07
CA MET A 233 -24.31 -10.17 31.41
C MET A 233 -25.41 -10.53 30.41
N VAL A 234 -25.06 -10.69 29.14
CA VAL A 234 -25.99 -11.08 28.07
C VAL A 234 -26.34 -12.57 28.18
N GLU A 235 -25.35 -13.44 28.41
CA GLU A 235 -25.52 -14.88 28.59
C GLU A 235 -26.32 -15.21 29.85
N LYS A 236 -26.05 -14.51 30.96
CA LYS A 236 -26.84 -14.61 32.20
C LYS A 236 -28.22 -13.95 32.14
N LYS A 237 -28.66 -13.47 30.95
CA LYS A 237 -29.94 -12.76 30.72
C LYS A 237 -30.15 -11.50 31.57
N ALA A 238 -29.11 -11.01 32.24
CA ALA A 238 -29.16 -9.75 32.98
C ALA A 238 -29.40 -8.56 32.03
N MET A 239 -28.82 -8.61 30.82
CA MET A 239 -28.90 -7.55 29.81
C MET A 239 -29.20 -8.10 28.40
N SER A 240 -29.84 -7.29 27.55
CA SER A 240 -30.07 -7.67 26.15
C SER A 240 -28.85 -7.38 25.27
N VAL A 241 -28.67 -8.14 24.18
CA VAL A 241 -27.62 -7.88 23.17
C VAL A 241 -27.72 -6.45 22.61
N ALA A 242 -28.95 -5.94 22.42
CA ALA A 242 -29.19 -4.59 21.92
C ALA A 242 -28.72 -3.51 22.91
N THR A 243 -28.96 -3.73 24.21
CA THR A 243 -28.53 -2.83 25.29
C THR A 243 -27.01 -2.82 25.41
N SER A 244 -26.36 -3.99 25.37
CA SER A 244 -24.91 -4.12 25.38
C SER A 244 -24.26 -3.33 24.24
N ARG A 245 -24.78 -3.48 23.01
CA ARG A 245 -24.31 -2.70 21.85
C ARG A 245 -24.53 -1.20 22.01
N LYS A 246 -25.63 -0.78 22.65
CA LYS A 246 -25.91 0.64 22.91
C LYS A 246 -24.88 1.25 23.85
N ILE A 247 -24.51 0.53 24.92
CA ILE A 247 -23.50 0.97 25.90
C ILE A 247 -22.10 0.97 25.27
N ALA A 248 -21.73 -0.07 24.53
CA ALA A 248 -20.47 -0.10 23.78
C ALA A 248 -20.40 1.03 22.74
N GLY A 249 -21.50 1.31 22.04
CA GLY A 249 -21.61 2.38 21.06
C GLY A 249 -21.55 3.80 21.64
N SER A 250 -21.65 3.96 22.96
CA SER A 250 -21.42 5.24 23.65
C SER A 250 -19.97 5.39 24.13
N GLY A 251 -19.05 4.49 23.75
CA GLY A 251 -17.65 4.48 24.22
C GLY A 251 -17.47 3.92 25.64
N LEU A 252 -18.55 3.43 26.27
CA LEU A 252 -18.49 2.87 27.62
C LEU A 252 -18.26 1.36 27.57
N GLY A 253 -17.02 0.92 27.82
CA GLY A 253 -16.71 -0.46 28.22
C GLY A 253 -17.12 -0.81 29.67
N PHE A 254 -17.21 -2.12 29.97
CA PHE A 254 -17.52 -2.63 31.32
C PHE A 254 -16.52 -2.12 32.38
N ARG A 255 -15.26 -1.90 32.01
CA ARG A 255 -14.23 -1.31 32.90
C ARG A 255 -14.59 0.09 33.37
N HIS A 256 -15.17 0.93 32.51
CA HIS A 256 -15.59 2.29 32.90
C HIS A 256 -16.71 2.24 33.93
N ILE A 257 -17.64 1.29 33.76
CA ILE A 257 -18.74 1.07 34.71
C ILE A 257 -18.19 0.56 36.05
N MET A 258 -17.28 -0.42 36.04
CA MET A 258 -16.62 -0.91 37.25
C MET A 258 -15.81 0.18 37.96
N LEU A 259 -15.15 1.07 37.20
CA LEU A 259 -14.40 2.18 37.77
C LEU A 259 -15.33 3.22 38.42
N ALA A 260 -16.47 3.53 37.78
CA ALA A 260 -17.49 4.38 38.36
C ALA A 260 -18.09 3.76 39.62
N HIS A 261 -18.30 2.43 39.61
CA HIS A 261 -18.75 1.69 40.77
C HIS A 261 -17.74 1.73 41.92
N LYS A 262 -16.45 1.57 41.64
CA LYS A 262 -15.39 1.67 42.65
C LYS A 262 -15.25 3.09 43.23
N ARG A 263 -15.62 4.12 42.46
CA ARG A 263 -15.45 5.53 42.87
C ARG A 263 -16.59 6.06 43.72
N ASP A 264 -17.83 5.71 43.38
CA ASP A 264 -19.03 6.28 44.02
C ASP A 264 -20.17 5.25 44.08
N GLU A 265 -19.80 3.98 44.26
CA GLU A 265 -20.72 2.84 44.36
C GLU A 265 -21.79 2.84 43.25
N LEU A 266 -23.05 2.64 43.60
CA LEU A 266 -24.15 2.58 42.64
C LEU A 266 -24.54 3.97 42.12
N SER A 267 -24.23 5.03 42.88
CA SER A 267 -24.45 6.42 42.47
C SER A 267 -23.57 6.78 41.28
N GLY A 268 -22.28 6.43 41.30
CA GLY A 268 -21.34 6.66 40.21
C GLY A 268 -21.79 6.01 38.90
N VAL A 269 -22.25 4.77 38.97
CA VAL A 269 -22.77 4.03 37.80
C VAL A 269 -24.02 4.70 37.23
N LYS A 270 -24.94 5.14 38.11
CA LYS A 270 -26.18 5.82 37.71
C LYS A 270 -25.89 7.14 37.00
N THR A 271 -24.94 7.91 37.50
CA THR A 271 -24.51 9.19 36.92
C THR A 271 -23.84 8.98 35.57
N LEU A 272 -22.84 8.10 35.49
CA LEU A 272 -22.10 7.79 34.25
C LEU A 272 -23.03 7.33 33.13
N LEU A 273 -23.92 6.37 33.42
CA LEU A 273 -24.86 5.85 32.44
C LEU A 273 -25.89 6.93 32.04
N GLY A 274 -26.32 7.77 32.98
CA GLY A 274 -27.22 8.89 32.72
C GLY A 274 -26.65 9.92 31.75
N GLU A 275 -25.38 10.30 31.91
CA GLU A 275 -24.65 11.21 31.02
C GLU A 275 -24.55 10.66 29.59
N HIS A 276 -24.42 9.34 29.45
CA HIS A 276 -24.36 8.66 28.15
C HIS A 276 -25.75 8.29 27.59
N GLY A 277 -26.82 8.92 28.10
CA GLY A 277 -28.17 8.77 27.57
C GLY A 277 -28.84 7.42 27.90
N MET A 278 -28.30 6.67 28.86
CA MET A 278 -28.91 5.44 29.36
C MET A 278 -29.80 5.79 30.56
N LYS A 279 -31.11 5.50 30.44
CA LYS A 279 -32.10 5.80 31.49
C LYS A 279 -33.00 4.60 31.75
N GLY A 280 -33.63 4.59 32.93
CA GLY A 280 -34.65 3.61 33.29
C GLY A 280 -34.11 2.19 33.47
N LYS A 281 -34.77 1.21 32.84
CA LYS A 281 -34.54 -0.25 33.06
C LYS A 281 -33.09 -0.71 32.84
N VAL A 282 -32.33 -0.03 31.99
CA VAL A 282 -30.92 -0.39 31.70
C VAL A 282 -30.03 -0.15 32.92
N VAL A 283 -30.19 1.01 33.56
CA VAL A 283 -29.41 1.38 34.74
C VAL A 283 -29.77 0.48 35.92
N SER A 284 -31.07 0.21 36.12
CA SER A 284 -31.54 -0.70 37.17
C SER A 284 -30.95 -2.11 37.03
N LYS A 285 -30.95 -2.68 35.82
CA LYS A 285 -30.39 -4.01 35.56
C LYS A 285 -28.87 -4.06 35.75
N MET A 286 -28.16 -2.99 35.39
CA MET A 286 -26.71 -2.91 35.63
C MET A 286 -26.40 -2.88 37.13
N ILE A 287 -27.15 -2.06 37.89
CA ILE A 287 -27.03 -1.97 39.35
C ILE A 287 -27.34 -3.32 40.01
N GLU A 288 -28.41 -4.00 39.59
CA GLU A 288 -28.79 -5.32 40.10
C GLU A 288 -27.71 -6.37 39.82
N TYR A 289 -27.14 -6.36 38.60
CA TYR A 289 -26.05 -7.25 38.25
C TYR A 289 -24.80 -7.02 39.12
N LEU A 290 -24.42 -5.76 39.34
CA LEU A 290 -23.27 -5.40 40.18
C LEU A 290 -23.49 -5.83 41.63
N LYS A 291 -24.67 -5.58 42.21
CA LYS A 291 -25.04 -6.06 43.55
C LYS A 291 -24.97 -7.58 43.70
N ALA A 292 -25.34 -8.32 42.66
CA ALA A 292 -25.33 -9.78 42.68
C ALA A 292 -23.92 -10.39 42.49
N HIS A 293 -22.91 -9.58 42.16
CA HIS A 293 -21.54 -10.01 41.86
C HIS A 293 -20.50 -9.15 42.61
N GLU A 294 -20.89 -8.55 43.75
CA GLU A 294 -19.96 -8.01 44.74
C GLU A 294 -19.43 -9.19 45.58
N GLU A 295 -18.36 -9.81 45.09
CA GLU A 295 -17.40 -10.62 45.88
C GLU A 295 -15.97 -10.16 45.57
#